data_AF-A0A135ID31-F1
#
_entry.id   AF-A0A135ID31-F1
#
_cell.length_a   1.000
_cell.length_b   1.000
_cell.length_c   1.000
_cell.angle_alpha   90.00
_cell.angle_beta   90.00
_cell.angle_gamma   90.00
#
_symmetry.space_group_name_H-M   'P 1'
#
loop_
_entity.id
_entity.type
_entity.pdbx_description
1 polymer ?
#
loop_
_entity_poly.entity_id
_entity_poly.type
_entity_poly.pdbx_seq_one_letter_code
_entity_poly.pdbx_strand_id
1 'polypeptide(L)'
;MKKFINVALLGMLFSAPTFADEAFVIKLVDPLDEEEFYCLDITGHKTSLKLDDPLQAHTCKKASDDQLFVLEQSTLKMPAYDRCLTAAGSSNTSLPGSTLLVRECNGGVTQNFSVLESGKVQLEGSDLCIAAGNVSKVASGPSICGESRAYNLVLRPIPSWLRGN
;
A
#
# COMPACT_ATOMS: atom_id res chain seq x y z
N MET A 1 50.14 36.47 33.96
CA MET A 1 49.41 36.47 32.67
C MET A 1 48.61 35.17 32.58
N LYS A 2 47.32 35.19 32.91
CA LYS A 2 46.44 34.00 32.88
C LYS A 2 45.63 34.06 31.59
N LYS A 3 45.87 33.13 30.67
CA LYS A 3 45.16 33.03 29.39
C LYS A 3 43.82 32.33 29.65
N PHE A 4 42.72 33.05 29.42
CA PHE A 4 41.37 32.48 29.42
C PHE A 4 41.17 31.72 28.11
N ILE A 5 40.87 30.42 28.20
CA ILE A 5 40.51 29.58 27.05
C ILE A 5 39.00 29.72 26.86
N ASN A 6 38.58 30.39 25.78
CA ASN A 6 37.19 30.42 25.35
C ASN A 6 36.83 29.09 24.69
N VAL A 7 36.03 28.26 25.35
CA VAL A 7 35.43 27.08 24.72
C VAL A 7 34.23 27.57 23.91
N ALA A 8 34.44 27.72 22.60
CA ALA A 8 33.35 27.93 21.66
C ALA A 8 32.53 26.63 21.56
N LEU A 9 31.33 26.64 22.13
CA LEU A 9 30.37 25.54 22.03
C LEU A 9 29.81 25.53 20.60
N LEU A 10 30.46 24.79 19.70
CA LEU A 10 30.00 24.57 18.34
C LEU A 10 28.84 23.57 18.36
N GLY A 11 27.60 24.09 18.41
CA GLY A 11 26.40 23.27 18.32
C GLY A 11 26.32 22.58 16.95
N MET A 12 26.44 21.25 16.93
CA MET A 12 26.07 20.45 15.76
C MET A 12 24.56 20.57 15.55
N LEU A 13 24.17 21.26 14.48
CA LEU A 13 22.82 21.17 13.93
C LEU A 13 22.65 19.77 13.35
N PHE A 14 22.02 18.87 14.11
CA PHE A 14 21.52 17.62 13.56
C PHE A 14 20.34 17.94 12.64
N SER A 15 20.60 17.95 11.33
CA SER A 15 19.53 17.85 10.34
C SER A 15 18.87 16.49 10.52
N ALA A 16 17.65 16.48 11.05
CA ALA A 16 16.82 15.28 11.01
C ALA A 16 16.59 14.91 9.54
N PRO A 17 16.68 13.63 9.14
CA PRO A 17 16.21 13.24 7.84
C PRO A 17 14.72 13.57 7.75
N THR A 18 14.36 14.50 6.88
CA THR A 18 12.99 14.63 6.43
C THR A 18 12.74 13.44 5.53
N PHE A 19 12.07 12.41 6.02
CA PHE A 19 11.44 11.44 5.14
C PHE A 19 10.37 12.22 4.38
N ALA A 20 10.73 12.73 3.20
CA ALA A 20 9.70 13.00 2.20
C ALA A 20 8.99 11.67 1.98
N ASP A 21 7.67 11.69 2.04
CA ASP A 21 6.79 10.57 1.80
C ASP A 21 7.16 9.85 0.49
N GLU A 22 8.01 8.83 0.60
CA GLU A 22 8.50 8.09 -0.56
C GLU A 22 7.34 7.24 -1.08
N ALA A 23 6.88 7.53 -2.28
CA ALA A 23 5.82 6.76 -2.91
C ALA A 23 6.32 5.33 -3.19
N PHE A 24 5.50 4.34 -2.85
CA PHE A 24 5.80 2.92 -3.02
C PHE A 24 4.63 2.17 -3.66
N VAL A 25 4.89 0.92 -4.06
CA VAL A 25 3.87 -0.01 -4.56
C VAL A 25 3.65 -1.13 -3.54
N ILE A 26 2.41 -1.62 -3.44
CA ILE A 26 2.11 -2.82 -2.63
C ILE A 26 2.14 -4.02 -3.56
N LYS A 27 3.11 -4.91 -3.35
CA LYS A 27 3.46 -5.99 -4.28
C LYS A 27 3.25 -7.37 -3.66
N LEU A 28 2.85 -8.35 -4.46
CA LEU A 28 2.90 -9.75 -4.08
C LEU A 28 4.34 -10.20 -3.81
N VAL A 29 4.52 -11.06 -2.80
CA VAL A 29 5.83 -11.60 -2.43
C VAL A 29 6.31 -12.65 -3.42
N ASP A 30 5.37 -13.44 -3.94
CA ASP A 30 5.61 -14.45 -4.98
C ASP A 30 5.31 -13.81 -6.36
N PRO A 31 6.22 -13.89 -7.34
CA PRO A 31 5.97 -13.41 -8.69
C PRO A 31 4.84 -14.19 -9.41
N LEU A 32 4.51 -15.40 -8.94
CA LEU A 32 3.62 -16.34 -9.61
C LEU A 32 4.07 -16.59 -11.06
N ASP A 33 3.26 -16.18 -12.03
CA ASP A 33 3.50 -16.29 -13.46
C ASP A 33 3.95 -14.97 -14.13
N GLU A 34 4.32 -13.94 -13.35
CA GLU A 34 4.68 -12.60 -13.83
C GLU A 34 6.08 -12.17 -13.32
N GLU A 35 7.04 -11.99 -14.22
CA GLU A 35 8.43 -11.63 -13.86
C GLU A 35 8.52 -10.24 -13.22
N GLU A 36 7.66 -9.31 -13.64
CA GLU A 36 7.52 -7.99 -13.04
C GLU A 36 6.73 -8.01 -11.71
N PHE A 37 6.25 -9.18 -11.28
CA PHE A 37 5.32 -9.39 -10.16
C PHE A 37 3.96 -8.71 -10.34
N TYR A 38 3.05 -8.97 -9.41
CA TYR A 38 1.75 -8.33 -9.31
C TYR A 38 1.71 -7.27 -8.20
N CYS A 39 1.17 -6.10 -8.50
CA CYS A 39 1.00 -4.95 -7.61
C CYS A 39 -0.49 -4.59 -7.44
N LEU A 40 -0.84 -4.03 -6.28
CA LEU A 40 -2.13 -3.39 -6.00
C LEU A 40 -2.36 -2.24 -7.00
N ASP A 41 -3.46 -2.32 -7.75
CA ASP A 41 -3.70 -1.56 -8.96
C ASP A 41 -5.17 -1.14 -9.07
N ILE A 42 -5.41 0.10 -9.53
CA ILE A 42 -6.75 0.55 -9.92
C ILE A 42 -7.08 -0.02 -11.30
N THR A 43 -8.22 -0.72 -11.37
CA THR A 43 -8.73 -1.26 -12.63
C THR A 43 -8.91 -0.17 -13.70
N GLY A 44 -8.39 -0.43 -14.89
CA GLY A 44 -8.53 0.43 -16.07
C GLY A 44 -7.20 1.02 -16.53
N HIS A 45 -7.25 1.96 -17.48
CA HIS A 45 -6.05 2.65 -17.96
C HIS A 45 -6.38 4.08 -18.38
N LYS A 46 -5.51 5.04 -18.06
CA LYS A 46 -5.64 6.45 -18.45
C LYS A 46 -7.04 7.01 -18.12
N THR A 47 -7.82 7.36 -19.13
CA THR A 47 -9.17 7.93 -18.98
C THR A 47 -10.25 6.89 -18.65
N SER A 48 -9.93 5.59 -18.67
CA SER A 48 -10.85 4.49 -18.34
C SER A 48 -10.64 3.91 -16.95
N LEU A 49 -9.87 4.60 -16.09
CA LEU A 49 -9.69 4.20 -14.69
C LEU A 49 -11.03 4.16 -13.95
N LYS A 50 -11.22 3.11 -13.17
CA LYS A 50 -12.46 2.83 -12.44
C LYS A 50 -12.22 2.98 -10.94
N LEU A 51 -12.21 4.22 -10.47
CA LEU A 51 -11.94 4.55 -9.07
C LEU A 51 -12.97 3.97 -8.09
N ASP A 52 -14.19 3.70 -8.57
CA ASP A 52 -15.25 3.14 -7.73
C ASP A 52 -15.24 1.61 -7.66
N ASP A 53 -14.52 0.94 -8.57
CA ASP A 53 -14.42 -0.51 -8.62
C ASP A 53 -13.45 -1.04 -7.54
N PRO A 54 -13.57 -2.33 -7.16
CA PRO A 54 -12.55 -3.03 -6.41
C PRO A 54 -11.16 -2.94 -7.03
N LEU A 55 -10.17 -2.82 -6.16
CA LEU A 55 -8.77 -2.90 -6.55
C LEU A 55 -8.40 -4.34 -6.93
N GLN A 56 -7.40 -4.45 -7.80
CA GLN A 56 -6.90 -5.71 -8.34
C GLN A 56 -5.39 -5.82 -8.12
N ALA A 57 -4.86 -7.04 -8.09
CA ALA A 57 -3.45 -7.29 -8.25
C ALA A 57 -3.19 -7.43 -9.75
N HIS A 58 -2.36 -6.58 -10.33
CA HIS A 58 -2.04 -6.56 -11.77
C HIS A 58 -0.53 -6.41 -11.98
N THR A 59 0.01 -6.81 -13.13
CA THR A 59 1.44 -6.65 -13.47
C THR A 59 1.95 -5.28 -13.01
N CYS A 60 3.04 -5.28 -12.24
CA CYS A 60 3.62 -4.05 -11.72
C CYS A 60 4.14 -3.16 -12.86
N LYS A 61 3.90 -1.86 -12.75
CA LYS A 61 4.32 -0.84 -13.71
C LYS A 61 5.35 0.09 -13.05
N LYS A 62 6.35 0.53 -13.81
CA LYS A 62 7.31 1.53 -13.32
C LYS A 62 6.64 2.90 -13.21
N ALA A 63 6.63 3.47 -12.00
CA ALA A 63 6.14 4.82 -11.71
C ALA A 63 4.73 5.12 -12.28
N SER A 64 3.78 4.21 -12.02
CA SER A 64 2.40 4.36 -12.49
C SER A 64 1.50 4.85 -11.36
N ASP A 65 0.87 6.01 -11.56
CA ASP A 65 0.03 6.67 -10.57
C ASP A 65 -1.06 5.76 -9.97
N ASP A 66 -1.61 4.84 -10.78
CA ASP A 66 -2.63 3.85 -10.41
C ASP A 66 -2.12 2.67 -9.55
N GLN A 67 -0.84 2.67 -9.18
CA GLN A 67 -0.22 1.68 -8.28
C GLN A 67 0.58 2.33 -7.15
N LEU A 68 0.74 3.65 -7.15
CA LEU A 68 1.57 4.37 -6.19
C LEU A 68 0.78 4.79 -4.95
N PHE A 69 1.35 4.46 -3.79
CA PHE A 69 0.84 4.79 -2.48
C PHE A 69 1.88 5.57 -1.69
N VAL A 70 1.40 6.43 -0.81
CA VAL A 70 2.14 7.09 0.24
C VAL A 70 1.51 6.66 1.58
N LEU A 71 2.34 6.42 2.59
CA LEU A 71 1.86 6.17 3.95
C LEU A 71 1.91 7.46 4.77
N GLU A 72 0.77 8.13 4.89
CA GLU A 72 0.61 9.29 5.76
C GLU A 72 0.06 8.82 7.10
N GLN A 73 0.90 8.76 8.14
CA GLN A 73 0.55 8.19 9.45
C GLN A 73 0.13 6.71 9.33
N SER A 74 -1.15 6.39 9.48
CA SER A 74 -1.71 5.05 9.23
C SER A 74 -2.55 4.99 7.96
N THR A 75 -2.57 6.04 7.15
CA THR A 75 -3.40 6.11 5.95
C THR A 75 -2.57 5.86 4.70
N LEU A 76 -2.96 4.85 3.91
CA LEU A 76 -2.36 4.58 2.61
C LEU A 76 -3.08 5.41 1.54
N LYS A 77 -2.46 6.50 1.12
CA LYS A 77 -3.01 7.45 0.16
C LYS A 77 -2.46 7.22 -1.24
N MET A 78 -3.31 7.29 -2.25
CA MET A 78 -2.91 7.39 -3.66
C MET A 78 -2.89 8.87 -4.06
N PRO A 79 -1.72 9.53 -4.11
CA PRO A 79 -1.62 10.98 -4.20
C PRO A 79 -2.20 11.53 -5.51
N ALA A 80 -2.03 10.82 -6.63
CA ALA A 80 -2.52 11.27 -7.95
C ALA A 80 -4.05 11.38 -8.04
N TYR A 81 -4.79 10.66 -7.18
CA TYR A 81 -6.26 10.64 -7.19
C TYR A 81 -6.88 11.29 -5.96
N ASP A 82 -6.07 11.70 -4.98
CA ASP A 82 -6.54 12.16 -3.67
C ASP A 82 -7.56 11.19 -3.05
N ARG A 83 -7.16 9.91 -3.00
CA ARG A 83 -7.97 8.82 -2.44
C ARG A 83 -7.16 7.97 -1.48
N CYS A 84 -7.85 7.36 -0.53
CA CYS A 84 -7.26 6.50 0.47
C CYS A 84 -7.72 5.06 0.28
N LEU A 85 -6.79 4.13 0.48
CA LEU A 85 -7.09 2.72 0.53
C LEU A 85 -8.13 2.47 1.63
N THR A 86 -9.16 1.72 1.29
CA THR A 86 -10.28 1.45 2.19
C THR A 86 -10.64 -0.02 2.12
N ALA A 87 -10.66 -0.68 3.27
CA ALA A 87 -11.26 -2.00 3.40
C ALA A 87 -12.79 -1.86 3.44
N ALA A 88 -13.48 -2.58 2.55
CA ALA A 88 -14.94 -2.59 2.57
C ALA A 88 -15.45 -3.20 3.86
N GLY A 89 -16.38 -2.49 4.52
CA GLY A 89 -16.90 -2.87 5.81
C GLY A 89 -18.21 -2.18 6.12
N SER A 90 -18.83 -2.55 7.23
CA SER A 90 -20.01 -1.90 7.78
C SER A 90 -19.79 -1.67 9.27
N SER A 91 -20.39 -0.60 9.80
CA SER A 91 -20.23 -0.22 11.21
C SER A 91 -18.77 -0.24 11.68
N ASN A 92 -17.88 0.37 10.88
CA ASN A 92 -16.45 0.47 11.19
C ASN A 92 -15.71 -0.87 11.32
N THR A 93 -16.26 -1.95 10.75
CA THR A 93 -15.66 -3.30 10.83
C THR A 93 -15.54 -3.89 9.43
N SER A 94 -14.38 -4.47 9.12
CA SER A 94 -14.15 -5.29 7.92
C SER A 94 -14.01 -6.76 8.29
N LEU A 95 -14.38 -7.66 7.38
CA LEU A 95 -14.32 -9.10 7.59
C LEU A 95 -13.30 -9.75 6.66
N PRO A 96 -12.83 -10.99 6.95
CA PRO A 96 -12.11 -11.79 5.96
C PRO A 96 -12.87 -11.85 4.63
N GLY A 97 -12.18 -11.61 3.52
CA GLY A 97 -12.77 -11.55 2.19
C GLY A 97 -13.33 -10.18 1.80
N SER A 98 -13.37 -9.20 2.71
CA SER A 98 -13.69 -7.81 2.37
C SER A 98 -12.80 -7.31 1.24
N THR A 99 -13.42 -6.68 0.24
CA THR A 99 -12.71 -6.12 -0.90
C THR A 99 -11.98 -4.84 -0.52
N LEU A 100 -10.90 -4.53 -1.24
CA LEU A 100 -10.23 -3.23 -1.12
C LEU A 100 -10.71 -2.26 -2.20
N LEU A 101 -10.86 -1.01 -1.81
CA LEU A 101 -11.36 0.10 -2.62
C LEU A 101 -10.45 1.31 -2.43
N VAL A 102 -10.52 2.28 -3.35
CA VAL A 102 -10.04 3.64 -3.09
C VAL A 102 -11.24 4.55 -2.86
N ARG A 103 -11.26 5.27 -1.74
CA ARG A 103 -12.37 6.18 -1.38
C ARG A 103 -11.82 7.52 -0.93
N GLU A 104 -12.70 8.50 -0.80
CA GLU A 104 -12.33 9.77 -0.15
C GLU A 104 -11.73 9.49 1.22
N CYS A 105 -10.65 10.20 1.53
CA CYS A 105 -9.95 10.06 2.79
C CYS A 105 -10.81 10.65 3.91
N ASN A 106 -11.15 9.83 4.91
CA ASN A 106 -11.99 10.25 6.03
C ASN A 106 -11.41 9.89 7.41
N GLY A 107 -10.23 9.26 7.45
CA GLY A 107 -9.56 8.86 8.69
C GLY A 107 -10.34 7.80 9.49
N GLY A 108 -11.32 7.15 8.86
CA GLY A 108 -12.10 6.07 9.47
C GLY A 108 -11.25 4.83 9.66
N VAL A 109 -11.60 4.00 10.64
CA VAL A 109 -10.81 2.81 11.02
C VAL A 109 -10.61 1.81 9.88
N THR A 110 -11.48 1.81 8.86
CA THR A 110 -11.34 0.98 7.66
C THR A 110 -10.30 1.50 6.66
N GLN A 111 -9.70 2.66 6.92
CA GLN A 111 -8.62 3.29 6.15
C GLN A 111 -7.29 3.31 6.91
N ASN A 112 -7.25 2.78 8.13
CA ASN A 112 -6.05 2.75 8.96
C ASN A 112 -5.32 1.42 8.79
N PHE A 113 -4.09 1.50 8.29
CA PHE A 113 -3.23 0.37 8.02
C PHE A 113 -1.85 0.57 8.65
N SER A 114 -1.27 -0.54 9.11
CA SER A 114 0.10 -0.62 9.57
C SER A 114 0.92 -1.52 8.64
N VAL A 115 2.19 -1.18 8.45
CA VAL A 115 3.16 -2.06 7.78
C VAL A 115 3.92 -2.82 8.86
N LEU A 116 3.70 -4.14 8.92
CA LEU A 116 4.39 -5.01 9.86
C LEU A 116 5.87 -5.16 9.50
N GLU A 117 6.71 -5.55 10.46
CA GLU A 117 8.14 -5.85 10.21
C GLU A 117 8.34 -6.90 9.10
N SER A 118 7.36 -7.79 8.92
CA SER A 118 7.36 -8.77 7.82
C SER A 118 7.06 -8.18 6.44
N GLY A 119 6.85 -6.86 6.33
CA GLY A 119 6.42 -6.16 5.10
C GLY A 119 4.93 -6.33 4.75
N LYS A 120 4.13 -6.96 5.63
CA LYS A 120 2.69 -7.13 5.39
C LYS A 120 1.94 -5.87 5.76
N VAL A 121 0.93 -5.54 4.97
CA VAL A 121 0.02 -4.43 5.25
C VAL A 121 -1.20 -4.96 5.98
N GLN A 122 -1.36 -4.57 7.24
CA GLN A 122 -2.43 -5.00 8.14
C GLN A 122 -3.43 -3.87 8.35
N LEU A 123 -4.72 -4.18 8.38
CA LEU A 123 -5.75 -3.25 8.83
C LEU A 123 -5.65 -3.10 10.36
N GLU A 124 -5.40 -1.89 10.84
CA GLU A 124 -5.20 -1.61 12.26
C GLU A 124 -6.40 -2.05 13.11
N GLY A 125 -6.13 -2.56 14.32
CA GLY A 125 -7.17 -3.05 15.23
C GLY A 125 -7.83 -4.37 14.82
N SER A 126 -7.31 -5.07 13.79
CA SER A 126 -7.78 -6.38 13.34
C SER A 126 -6.63 -7.37 13.15
N ASP A 127 -6.93 -8.63 12.87
CA ASP A 127 -5.94 -9.62 12.42
C ASP A 127 -5.92 -9.78 10.89
N LEU A 128 -6.40 -8.78 10.13
CA LEU A 128 -6.57 -8.86 8.68
C LEU A 128 -5.43 -8.15 7.93
N CYS A 129 -4.88 -8.83 6.91
CA CYS A 129 -3.90 -8.28 5.98
C CYS A 129 -4.45 -8.21 4.55
N ILE A 130 -3.90 -7.29 3.77
CA ILE A 130 -4.08 -7.25 2.31
C ILE A 130 -3.54 -8.54 1.69
N ALA A 131 -4.32 -9.14 0.79
CA ALA A 131 -3.95 -10.33 0.06
C ALA A 131 -4.58 -10.37 -1.34
N ALA A 132 -3.92 -11.07 -2.25
CA ALA A 132 -4.55 -11.48 -3.50
C ALA A 132 -5.55 -12.62 -3.27
N GLY A 133 -6.66 -12.55 -4.00
CA GLY A 133 -7.61 -13.63 -4.16
C GLY A 133 -6.98 -14.82 -4.88
N ASN A 134 -7.63 -15.96 -4.80
CA ASN A 134 -7.16 -17.21 -5.39
C ASN A 134 -7.68 -17.44 -6.82
N VAL A 135 -8.44 -16.48 -7.38
CA VAL A 135 -9.01 -16.54 -8.72
C VAL A 135 -8.54 -15.32 -9.51
N SER A 136 -7.93 -15.58 -10.66
CA SER A 136 -7.55 -14.56 -11.62
C SER A 136 -8.56 -14.43 -12.76
N LYS A 137 -8.62 -13.25 -13.38
CA LYS A 137 -9.26 -13.01 -14.68
C LYS A 137 -8.22 -12.50 -15.66
N VAL A 138 -8.42 -12.76 -16.95
CA VAL A 138 -7.62 -12.11 -18.01
C VAL A 138 -7.97 -10.63 -18.00
N ALA A 139 -6.95 -9.79 -17.90
CA ALA A 139 -7.08 -8.35 -17.95
C ALA A 139 -6.78 -7.84 -19.36
N SER A 140 -7.57 -6.88 -19.82
CA SER A 140 -7.36 -6.24 -21.12
C SER A 140 -6.36 -5.08 -20.96
N GLY A 141 -5.15 -5.25 -21.49
CA GLY A 141 -4.11 -4.22 -21.50
C GLY A 141 -2.93 -4.60 -22.39
N PRO A 142 -2.09 -3.63 -22.80
CA PRO A 142 -0.86 -3.93 -23.52
C PRO A 142 0.12 -4.58 -22.56
N SER A 143 0.16 -5.91 -22.56
CA SER A 143 1.27 -6.66 -22.01
C SER A 143 2.40 -6.68 -23.02
N ILE A 144 3.61 -6.35 -22.57
CA ILE A 144 4.78 -6.41 -23.45
C ILE A 144 5.15 -7.88 -23.75
N CYS A 145 4.59 -8.85 -23.01
CA CYS A 145 4.69 -10.29 -23.21
C CYS A 145 3.43 -11.06 -22.71
N GLY A 146 2.38 -11.26 -23.53
CA GLY A 146 1.31 -12.26 -23.29
C GLY A 146 0.12 -11.85 -22.38
N GLU A 147 -1.00 -12.57 -22.38
CA GLU A 147 -2.23 -12.19 -21.63
C GLU A 147 -1.98 -11.92 -20.14
N SER A 148 -2.03 -10.64 -19.71
CA SER A 148 -1.91 -10.29 -18.29
C SER A 148 -3.11 -10.83 -17.50
N ARG A 149 -2.84 -11.35 -16.31
CA ARG A 149 -3.86 -11.80 -15.35
C ARG A 149 -3.99 -10.82 -14.22
N ALA A 150 -5.17 -10.77 -13.62
CA ALA A 150 -5.43 -9.97 -12.45
C ALA A 150 -6.19 -10.76 -11.39
N TYR A 151 -5.79 -10.62 -10.12
CA TYR A 151 -6.46 -11.23 -8.98
C TYR A 151 -7.25 -10.16 -8.22
N ASN A 152 -8.45 -10.48 -7.74
CA ASN A 152 -9.15 -9.55 -6.84
C ASN A 152 -8.37 -9.37 -5.55
N LEU A 153 -8.30 -8.17 -4.99
CA LEU A 153 -7.65 -7.95 -3.70
C LEU A 153 -8.64 -7.93 -2.55
N VAL A 154 -8.31 -8.67 -1.51
CA VAL A 154 -9.17 -8.93 -0.36
C VAL A 154 -8.38 -8.88 0.94
N LEU A 155 -9.08 -8.74 2.05
CA LEU A 155 -8.50 -8.99 3.36
C LEU A 155 -8.47 -10.48 3.71
N ARG A 156 -7.38 -10.95 4.33
CA ARG A 156 -7.22 -12.32 4.84
C ARG A 156 -6.64 -12.30 6.25
N PRO A 157 -6.96 -13.28 7.12
CA PRO A 157 -6.36 -13.38 8.44
C PRO A 157 -4.83 -13.52 8.36
N ILE A 158 -4.12 -12.95 9.34
CA ILE A 158 -2.70 -13.16 9.53
C ILE A 158 -2.45 -14.65 9.82
N PRO A 159 -1.54 -15.31 9.07
CA PRO A 159 -1.19 -16.69 9.34
C PRO A 159 -0.71 -16.89 10.78
N SER A 160 -1.08 -18.02 11.40
CA SER A 160 -0.79 -18.30 12.81
C SER A 160 0.69 -18.19 13.16
N TRP A 161 1.58 -18.57 12.26
CA TRP A 161 3.04 -18.54 12.43
C TRP A 161 3.65 -17.13 12.34
N LEU A 162 2.86 -16.11 11.99
CA LEU A 162 3.25 -14.69 12.03
C LEU A 162 2.60 -13.93 13.18
N ARG A 163 1.67 -14.55 13.90
CA ARG A 163 1.17 -14.00 15.16
C ARG A 163 2.27 -14.26 16.18
N GLY A 164 3.04 -13.22 16.52
CA GLY A 164 4.02 -13.30 17.61
C GLY A 164 3.37 -13.86 18.87
N ASN A 165 4.12 -14.69 19.61
CA ASN A 165 3.68 -15.26 20.88
C ASN A 165 3.29 -14.19 21.90
#